data_AF-A0A2H9MRX3-F1
#
_entry.id   AF-A0A2H9MRX3-F1
#
_cell.length_a   1.000
_cell.length_b   1.000
_cell.length_c   1.000
_cell.angle_alpha   90.00
_cell.angle_beta   90.00
_cell.angle_gamma   90.00
#
_symmetry.space_group_name_H-M   'P 1'
#
loop_
_entity.id
_entity.type
_entity.pdbx_description
1 polymer ?
#
loop_
_entity_poly.entity_id
_entity_poly.type
_entity_poly.pdbx_seq_one_letter_code
_entity_poly.pdbx_strand_id
1 'polypeptide(L)'
;MALAQEKRGGPYSKDEREKRQKEVFRLHFEFGYPATKIADLMKINRNTINEDIKYWYSNIKEEIKQDSEDFILRQIGRLEAQRSRVIENITENKIDDVRYEKLLLDIDAKINSMLLRINSGAATSESTEIKEDVIKDIVLFLIIKHSEDYSLKKEEIISEIINMQQCTIAVANEIFSKIEILGLECCRKFRSHEFVYDLLEFAYLRRYVQADDKFVVIVNSLYILHTHMRAEKIRLNKKYTEKHGDKEKWTDKTFEKYDEEKKTEMKRYAEATSKM
;
A
#
# COMPACT_ATOMS: atom_id res chain seq x y z
N MET A 1 42.28 -1.03 -6.03
CA MET A 1 41.58 -2.26 -6.48
C MET A 1 42.59 -3.10 -7.26
N ALA A 2 42.86 -4.32 -6.83
CA ALA A 2 43.82 -5.20 -7.51
C ALA A 2 43.21 -5.72 -8.81
N LEU A 3 43.84 -5.38 -9.94
CA LEU A 3 43.46 -5.83 -11.28
C LEU A 3 43.64 -7.35 -11.37
N ALA A 4 42.56 -8.06 -11.70
CA ALA A 4 42.59 -9.50 -11.92
C ALA A 4 43.53 -9.82 -13.10
N GLN A 5 44.56 -10.64 -12.85
CA GLN A 5 45.54 -11.03 -13.87
C GLN A 5 44.88 -11.92 -14.94
N GLU A 6 45.15 -11.61 -16.21
CA GLU A 6 44.75 -12.42 -17.36
C GLU A 6 45.42 -13.80 -17.30
N LYS A 7 44.62 -14.87 -17.16
CA LYS A 7 45.13 -16.24 -17.14
C LYS A 7 45.51 -16.70 -18.55
N ARG A 8 46.78 -17.04 -18.75
CA ARG A 8 47.32 -17.61 -20.00
C ARG A 8 47.24 -19.14 -19.99
N GLY A 9 46.03 -19.69 -20.20
CA GLY A 9 45.80 -21.13 -20.47
C GLY A 9 45.91 -22.08 -19.25
N GLY A 10 45.16 -23.18 -19.29
CA GLY A 10 45.13 -24.26 -18.27
C GLY A 10 43.90 -24.23 -17.31
N PRO A 11 43.49 -25.38 -16.73
CA PRO A 11 42.37 -25.46 -15.79
C PRO A 11 42.58 -24.57 -14.56
N TYR A 12 41.53 -23.95 -14.04
CA TYR A 12 41.59 -23.16 -12.81
C TYR A 12 41.81 -24.07 -11.60
N SER A 13 42.73 -23.65 -10.71
CA SER A 13 42.85 -24.27 -9.39
C SER A 13 41.58 -24.00 -8.57
N LYS A 14 41.38 -24.79 -7.50
CA LYS A 14 40.19 -24.69 -6.65
C LYS A 14 40.03 -23.27 -6.07
N ASP A 15 41.12 -22.68 -5.59
CA ASP A 15 41.12 -21.36 -4.96
C ASP A 15 40.90 -20.23 -5.97
N GLU A 16 41.48 -20.35 -7.17
CA GLU A 16 41.23 -19.38 -8.25
C GLU A 16 39.79 -19.44 -8.73
N ARG A 17 39.23 -20.66 -8.83
CA ARG A 17 37.82 -20.85 -9.20
C ARG A 17 36.91 -20.20 -8.17
N GLU A 18 37.17 -20.39 -6.89
CA GLU A 18 36.36 -19.80 -5.82
C GLU A 18 36.43 -18.26 -5.82
N LYS A 19 37.63 -17.69 -5.95
CA LYS A 19 37.81 -16.23 -6.05
C LYS A 19 37.08 -15.65 -7.26
N ARG A 20 37.22 -16.32 -8.42
CA ARG A 20 36.52 -15.94 -9.65
C ARG A 20 35.01 -16.01 -9.45
N GLN A 21 34.51 -17.11 -8.87
CA GLN A 21 33.08 -17.30 -8.61
C GLN A 21 32.53 -16.22 -7.68
N LYS A 22 33.23 -15.87 -6.59
CA LYS A 22 32.81 -14.77 -5.70
C LYS A 22 32.73 -13.43 -6.42
N GLU A 23 33.72 -13.12 -7.26
CA GLU A 23 33.70 -11.87 -8.02
C GLU A 23 32.62 -11.86 -9.11
N VAL A 24 32.39 -12.99 -9.79
CA VAL A 24 31.26 -13.16 -10.72
C VAL A 24 29.93 -13.00 -9.99
N PHE A 25 29.82 -13.53 -8.77
CA PHE A 25 28.62 -13.38 -7.94
C PHE A 25 28.37 -11.89 -7.69
N ARG A 26 29.38 -11.19 -7.17
CA ARG A 26 29.34 -9.75 -6.90
C ARG A 26 28.90 -8.96 -8.13
N LEU A 27 29.58 -9.13 -9.26
CA LEU A 27 29.31 -8.36 -10.48
C LEU A 27 27.95 -8.69 -11.12
N HIS A 28 27.51 -9.95 -11.08
CA HIS A 28 26.27 -10.37 -11.74
C HIS A 28 25.02 -10.19 -10.89
N PHE A 29 25.11 -10.48 -9.59
CA PHE A 29 23.96 -10.47 -8.68
C PHE A 29 23.84 -9.15 -7.92
N GLU A 30 24.95 -8.54 -7.47
CA GLU A 30 24.89 -7.25 -6.76
C GLU A 30 24.87 -6.07 -7.75
N PHE A 31 25.78 -6.05 -8.73
CA PHE A 31 25.88 -4.95 -9.70
C PHE A 31 25.05 -5.15 -10.97
N GLY A 32 24.46 -6.34 -11.15
CA GLY A 32 23.56 -6.62 -12.27
C GLY A 32 24.22 -6.53 -13.65
N TYR A 33 25.52 -6.83 -13.79
CA TYR A 33 26.19 -6.81 -15.09
C TYR A 33 25.91 -8.08 -15.91
N PRO A 34 25.73 -7.97 -17.23
CA PRO A 34 25.58 -9.13 -18.10
C PRO A 34 26.91 -9.87 -18.24
N ALA A 35 26.86 -11.17 -18.51
CA ALA A 35 28.04 -12.02 -18.64
C ALA A 35 29.07 -11.51 -19.67
N THR A 36 28.61 -10.83 -20.72
CA THR A 36 29.47 -10.14 -21.70
C THR A 36 30.31 -9.05 -21.04
N LYS A 37 29.67 -8.12 -20.31
CA LYS A 37 30.37 -7.04 -19.60
C LYS A 37 31.29 -7.57 -18.51
N ILE A 38 30.89 -8.62 -17.81
CA ILE A 38 31.73 -9.27 -16.79
C ILE A 38 32.97 -9.91 -17.44
N ALA A 39 32.79 -10.60 -18.55
CA ALA A 39 33.90 -11.17 -19.33
C ALA A 39 34.90 -10.09 -19.76
N ASP A 40 34.41 -8.92 -20.19
CA ASP A 40 35.25 -7.79 -20.59
C ASP A 40 36.01 -7.15 -19.42
N LEU A 41 35.34 -7.04 -18.25
CA LEU A 41 35.90 -6.46 -17.02
C LEU A 41 36.95 -7.38 -16.38
N MET A 42 36.65 -8.68 -16.29
CA MET A 42 37.53 -9.66 -15.66
C MET A 42 38.55 -10.26 -16.63
N LYS A 43 38.43 -9.99 -17.94
CA LYS A 43 39.21 -10.60 -19.01
C LYS A 43 39.16 -12.13 -19.01
N ILE A 44 37.95 -12.68 -18.81
CA ILE A 44 37.68 -14.12 -18.73
C ILE A 44 36.69 -14.50 -19.82
N ASN A 45 36.81 -15.72 -20.36
CA ASN A 45 35.89 -16.21 -21.38
C ASN A 45 34.43 -16.16 -20.90
N ARG A 46 33.54 -15.57 -21.71
CA ARG A 46 32.10 -15.47 -21.45
C ARG A 46 31.46 -16.81 -21.07
N ASN A 47 31.88 -17.91 -21.67
CA ASN A 47 31.35 -19.24 -21.35
C ASN A 47 31.70 -19.66 -19.93
N THR A 48 32.91 -19.39 -19.47
CA THR A 48 33.33 -19.62 -18.07
C THR A 48 32.51 -18.77 -17.11
N ILE A 49 32.25 -17.50 -17.45
CA ILE A 49 31.38 -16.63 -16.66
C ILE A 49 29.95 -17.18 -16.63
N ASN A 50 29.41 -17.65 -17.75
CA ASN A 50 28.09 -18.26 -17.81
C ASN A 50 27.99 -19.54 -16.97
N GLU A 51 29.04 -20.37 -16.97
CA GLU A 51 29.11 -21.56 -16.12
C GLU A 51 29.12 -21.20 -14.63
N ASP A 52 29.87 -20.16 -14.23
CA ASP A 52 29.87 -19.68 -12.85
C ASP A 52 28.54 -19.06 -12.44
N ILE A 53 27.90 -18.29 -13.33
CA ILE A 53 26.55 -17.77 -13.11
C ILE A 53 25.57 -18.94 -12.94
N LYS A 54 25.67 -19.98 -13.77
CA LYS A 54 24.83 -21.19 -13.66
C LYS A 54 25.07 -21.93 -12.35
N TYR A 55 26.33 -22.06 -11.92
CA TYR A 55 26.71 -22.62 -10.62
C TYR A 55 26.02 -21.89 -9.48
N TRP A 56 26.07 -20.55 -9.47
CA TRP A 56 25.38 -19.75 -8.47
C TRP A 56 23.86 -19.90 -8.54
N TYR A 57 23.25 -19.93 -9.72
CA TYR A 57 21.81 -20.20 -9.81
C TYR A 57 21.43 -21.58 -9.26
N SER A 58 22.28 -22.60 -9.39
CA SER A 58 22.04 -23.91 -8.79
C SER A 58 22.17 -23.88 -7.27
N ASN A 59 23.23 -23.24 -6.73
CA ASN A 59 23.43 -23.13 -5.29
C ASN A 59 22.35 -22.27 -4.61
N ILE A 60 22.00 -21.14 -5.23
CA ILE A 60 20.94 -20.26 -4.74
C ILE A 60 19.59 -21.00 -4.79
N LYS A 61 19.32 -21.85 -5.79
CA LYS A 61 18.10 -22.69 -5.80
C LYS A 61 18.04 -23.69 -4.65
N GLU A 62 19.17 -24.14 -4.14
CA GLU A 62 19.23 -24.99 -2.94
C GLU A 62 19.01 -24.17 -1.65
N GLU A 63 19.51 -22.93 -1.58
CA GLU A 63 19.25 -21.98 -0.48
C GLU A 63 17.81 -21.40 -0.48
N ILE A 64 17.20 -21.16 -1.64
CA ILE A 64 15.83 -20.64 -1.81
C ILE A 64 14.77 -21.57 -1.19
N LYS A 65 15.07 -22.87 -1.02
CA LYS A 65 14.18 -23.77 -0.27
C LYS A 65 14.01 -23.34 1.20
N GLN A 66 14.86 -22.46 1.72
CA GLN A 66 14.82 -21.95 3.09
C GLN A 66 14.37 -20.49 3.23
N ASP A 67 14.48 -19.63 2.19
CA ASP A 67 14.04 -18.24 2.28
C ASP A 67 13.67 -17.64 0.91
N SER A 68 12.37 -17.62 0.61
CA SER A 68 11.86 -17.36 -0.76
C SER A 68 11.60 -15.89 -1.07
N GLU A 69 11.28 -15.07 -0.06
CA GLU A 69 10.97 -13.65 -0.21
C GLU A 69 12.23 -12.83 -0.50
N ASP A 70 13.29 -13.15 0.23
CA ASP A 70 14.59 -12.49 0.18
C ASP A 70 15.28 -12.63 -1.19
N PHE A 71 15.01 -13.74 -1.88
CA PHE A 71 15.42 -13.95 -3.26
C PHE A 71 14.60 -13.12 -4.25
N ILE A 72 13.28 -13.02 -4.07
CA ILE A 72 12.42 -12.26 -4.98
C ILE A 72 12.74 -10.76 -4.87
N LEU A 73 12.96 -10.24 -3.66
CA LEU A 73 13.40 -8.85 -3.43
C LEU A 73 14.72 -8.56 -4.15
N ARG A 74 15.69 -9.48 -4.07
CA ARG A 74 16.95 -9.37 -4.82
C ARG A 74 16.73 -9.37 -6.34
N GLN A 75 15.80 -10.18 -6.86
CA GLN A 75 15.49 -10.16 -8.31
C GLN A 75 14.79 -8.86 -8.75
N ILE A 76 13.89 -8.31 -7.91
CA ILE A 76 13.25 -7.02 -8.16
C ILE A 76 14.30 -5.91 -8.21
N GLY A 77 15.19 -5.83 -7.22
CA GLY A 77 16.26 -4.82 -7.20
C GLY A 77 17.18 -4.90 -8.44
N ARG A 78 17.44 -6.11 -8.95
CA ARG A 78 18.20 -6.29 -10.21
C ARG A 78 17.45 -5.75 -11.43
N LEU A 79 16.15 -5.99 -11.52
CA LEU A 79 15.32 -5.50 -12.61
C LEU A 79 15.20 -3.96 -12.55
N GLU A 80 15.08 -3.37 -11.36
CA GLU A 80 15.08 -1.92 -11.17
C GLU A 80 16.42 -1.27 -11.56
N ALA A 81 17.54 -1.91 -11.20
CA ALA A 81 18.86 -1.46 -11.62
C ALA A 81 19.07 -1.59 -13.15
N GLN A 82 18.43 -2.55 -13.81
CA GLN A 82 18.42 -2.65 -15.27
C GLN A 82 17.53 -1.57 -15.90
N ARG A 83 16.33 -1.36 -15.35
CA ARG A 83 15.40 -0.30 -15.76
C ARG A 83 16.08 1.07 -15.71
N SER A 84 16.75 1.39 -14.60
CA SER A 84 17.46 2.66 -14.40
C SER A 84 18.52 2.89 -15.47
N ARG A 85 19.33 1.86 -15.78
CA ARG A 85 20.34 1.92 -16.85
C ARG A 85 19.74 2.10 -18.25
N VAL A 86 18.59 1.51 -18.52
CA VAL A 86 17.90 1.70 -19.80
C VAL A 86 17.39 3.14 -19.91
N ILE A 87 16.77 3.67 -18.85
CA ILE A 87 16.29 5.06 -18.79
C ILE A 87 17.44 6.06 -18.95
N GLU A 88 18.56 5.85 -18.25
CA GLU A 88 19.77 6.68 -18.37
C GLU A 88 20.27 6.70 -19.82
N ASN A 89 20.41 5.52 -20.46
CA ASN A 89 20.85 5.44 -21.85
C ASN A 89 19.89 6.12 -22.84
N ILE A 90 18.57 6.03 -22.63
CA ILE A 90 17.57 6.74 -23.45
C ILE A 90 17.72 8.25 -23.27
N THR A 91 17.87 8.71 -22.03
CA THR A 91 17.92 10.13 -21.66
C THR A 91 19.20 10.79 -22.17
N GLU A 92 20.36 10.14 -21.98
CA GLU A 92 21.66 10.67 -22.39
C GLU A 92 21.84 10.68 -23.90
N ASN A 93 21.39 9.64 -24.59
CA ASN A 93 21.60 9.51 -26.03
C ASN A 93 20.42 10.06 -26.86
N LYS A 94 19.34 10.54 -26.21
CA LYS A 94 18.08 10.97 -26.85
C LYS A 94 17.57 9.96 -27.88
N ILE A 95 17.74 8.67 -27.57
CA ILE A 95 17.39 7.61 -28.51
C ILE A 95 15.90 7.36 -28.39
N ASP A 96 15.16 7.76 -29.42
CA ASP A 96 13.76 7.41 -29.62
C ASP A 96 13.71 6.10 -30.44
N ASP A 97 13.88 4.97 -29.76
CA ASP A 97 13.89 3.65 -30.37
C ASP A 97 12.93 2.73 -29.62
N VAL A 98 11.90 2.29 -30.34
CA VAL A 98 10.83 1.38 -29.91
C VAL A 98 11.38 0.11 -29.25
N ARG A 99 12.62 -0.31 -29.57
CA ARG A 99 13.28 -1.45 -28.91
C ARG A 99 13.53 -1.21 -27.42
N TYR A 100 13.88 0.02 -27.03
CA TYR A 100 14.08 0.36 -25.61
C TYR A 100 12.76 0.52 -24.87
N GLU A 101 11.72 1.05 -25.52
CA GLU A 101 10.37 1.09 -24.96
C GLU A 101 9.84 -0.32 -24.69
N LYS A 102 9.99 -1.23 -25.66
CA LYS A 102 9.65 -2.64 -25.49
C LYS A 102 10.45 -3.30 -24.37
N LEU A 103 11.75 -2.99 -24.28
CA LEU A 103 12.61 -3.51 -23.21
C LEU A 103 12.17 -3.00 -21.83
N LEU A 104 11.78 -1.73 -21.71
CA LEU A 104 11.22 -1.15 -20.48
C LEU A 104 9.91 -1.84 -20.10
N LEU A 105 9.00 -1.99 -21.05
CA LEU A 105 7.73 -2.71 -20.82
C LEU A 105 7.97 -4.15 -20.38
N ASP A 106 8.93 -4.86 -20.97
CA ASP A 106 9.28 -6.22 -20.57
C ASP A 106 9.90 -6.29 -19.16
N ILE A 107 10.71 -5.29 -18.77
CA ILE A 107 11.28 -5.19 -17.42
C ILE A 107 10.17 -4.89 -16.40
N ASP A 108 9.31 -3.92 -16.69
CA ASP A 108 8.20 -3.52 -15.83
C ASP A 108 7.19 -4.66 -15.66
N ALA A 109 6.87 -5.39 -16.74
CA ALA A 109 6.01 -6.57 -16.67
C ALA A 109 6.61 -7.69 -15.80
N LYS A 110 7.93 -7.89 -15.83
CA LYS A 110 8.62 -8.87 -14.98
C LYS A 110 8.65 -8.45 -13.52
N ILE A 111 8.91 -7.17 -13.22
CA ILE A 111 8.84 -6.63 -11.86
C ILE A 111 7.42 -6.83 -11.32
N ASN A 112 6.40 -6.43 -12.07
CA ASN A 112 5.00 -6.59 -11.68
C ASN A 112 4.62 -8.06 -11.47
N SER A 113 5.07 -8.96 -12.35
CA SER A 113 4.86 -10.41 -12.15
C SER A 113 5.52 -10.94 -10.88
N MET A 114 6.73 -10.47 -10.54
CA MET A 114 7.43 -10.86 -9.31
C MET A 114 6.78 -10.27 -8.06
N LEU A 115 6.35 -9.01 -8.10
CA LEU A 115 5.58 -8.38 -7.01
C LEU A 115 4.24 -9.09 -6.80
N LEU A 116 3.54 -9.45 -7.88
CA LEU A 116 2.34 -10.28 -7.81
C LEU A 116 2.62 -11.64 -7.20
N ARG A 117 3.81 -12.23 -7.43
CA ARG A 117 4.24 -13.49 -6.81
C ARG A 117 4.64 -13.37 -5.35
N ILE A 118 5.13 -12.21 -4.89
CA ILE A 118 5.25 -11.92 -3.45
C ILE A 118 3.84 -11.83 -2.85
N ASN A 119 2.95 -11.07 -3.50
CA ASN A 119 1.58 -10.86 -3.03
C ASN A 119 0.72 -12.13 -3.09
N SER A 120 1.03 -13.08 -3.97
CA SER A 120 0.36 -14.39 -4.07
C SER A 120 1.12 -15.52 -3.36
N GLY A 121 2.42 -15.36 -3.10
CA GLY A 121 3.23 -16.24 -2.24
C GLY A 121 2.91 -16.04 -0.76
N ALA A 122 2.59 -14.81 -0.36
CA ALA A 122 2.02 -14.47 0.93
C ALA A 122 0.67 -15.16 1.21
N ALA A 123 0.00 -15.73 0.19
CA ALA A 123 -1.22 -16.51 0.38
C ALA A 123 -0.96 -17.99 0.73
N THR A 124 0.29 -18.48 0.74
CA THR A 124 0.57 -19.91 0.95
C THR A 124 1.70 -20.26 1.90
N SER A 125 2.35 -19.32 2.58
CA SER A 125 3.18 -19.64 3.74
C SER A 125 3.20 -18.45 4.70
N GLU A 126 2.78 -18.74 5.94
CA GLU A 126 2.55 -17.80 7.05
C GLU A 126 1.37 -16.85 6.85
N SER A 127 0.21 -17.23 7.40
CA SER A 127 -0.76 -16.23 7.85
C SER A 127 -0.02 -15.30 8.82
N THR A 128 0.40 -14.12 8.36
CA THR A 128 0.73 -13.02 9.26
C THR A 128 -0.50 -12.81 10.10
N GLU A 129 -0.49 -13.35 11.33
CA GLU A 129 -1.62 -13.28 12.22
C GLU A 129 -1.93 -11.80 12.43
N ILE A 130 -3.06 -11.36 11.87
CA ILE A 130 -3.53 -9.99 12.01
C ILE A 130 -3.74 -9.77 13.51
N LYS A 131 -2.82 -9.02 14.12
CA LYS A 131 -2.85 -8.74 15.55
C LYS A 131 -4.13 -7.98 15.89
N GLU A 132 -4.73 -8.34 17.02
CA GLU A 132 -5.96 -7.70 17.48
C GLU A 132 -5.78 -6.19 17.72
N ASP A 133 -4.58 -5.73 18.08
CA ASP A 133 -4.28 -4.31 18.22
C ASP A 133 -4.49 -3.53 16.91
N VAL A 134 -4.15 -4.13 15.76
CA VAL A 134 -4.40 -3.51 14.43
C VAL A 134 -5.90 -3.39 14.19
N ILE A 135 -6.67 -4.41 14.58
CA ILE A 135 -8.13 -4.40 14.47
C ILE A 135 -8.73 -3.33 15.38
N LYS A 136 -8.24 -3.21 16.61
CA LYS A 136 -8.65 -2.17 17.55
C LYS A 136 -8.43 -0.78 16.93
N ASP A 137 -7.23 -0.50 16.42
CA ASP A 137 -6.91 0.80 15.83
C ASP A 137 -7.81 1.13 14.62
N ILE A 138 -8.04 0.14 13.75
CA ILE A 138 -8.97 0.27 12.62
C ILE A 138 -10.37 0.64 13.11
N VAL A 139 -10.92 -0.14 14.05
CA VAL A 139 -12.29 0.06 14.55
C VAL A 139 -12.45 1.42 15.22
N LEU A 140 -11.50 1.82 16.08
CA LEU A 140 -11.55 3.11 16.76
C LEU A 140 -11.47 4.27 15.77
N PHE A 141 -10.62 4.15 14.75
CA PHE A 141 -10.55 5.15 13.68
C PHE A 141 -11.87 5.25 12.91
N LEU A 142 -12.48 4.12 12.53
CA LEU A 142 -13.76 4.11 11.81
C LEU A 142 -14.87 4.77 12.63
N ILE A 143 -14.93 4.52 13.94
CA ILE A 143 -15.90 5.17 14.83
C ILE A 143 -15.72 6.70 14.83
N ILE A 144 -14.48 7.19 14.91
CA ILE A 144 -14.21 8.64 14.86
C ILE A 144 -14.60 9.21 13.50
N LYS A 145 -14.14 8.57 12.41
CA LYS A 145 -14.38 9.03 11.04
C LYS A 145 -15.88 9.08 10.71
N HIS A 146 -16.63 8.10 11.18
CA HIS A 146 -18.07 7.98 10.98
C HIS A 146 -18.84 8.36 12.26
N SER A 147 -18.36 9.34 13.02
CA SER A 147 -19.00 9.75 14.27
C SER A 147 -20.43 10.28 14.12
N GLU A 148 -20.89 10.65 12.92
CA GLU A 148 -22.31 10.94 12.65
C GLU A 148 -23.19 9.67 12.64
N ASP A 149 -22.68 8.56 12.11
CA ASP A 149 -23.31 7.23 12.16
C ASP A 149 -22.23 6.15 12.00
N TYR A 150 -21.82 5.56 13.12
CA TYR A 150 -20.81 4.50 13.16
C TYR A 150 -21.39 3.12 12.81
N SER A 151 -22.60 3.07 12.23
CA SER A 151 -23.21 1.87 11.67
C SER A 151 -22.85 1.75 10.20
N LEU A 152 -21.95 0.83 9.85
CA LEU A 152 -21.41 0.74 8.48
C LEU A 152 -21.78 -0.57 7.80
N LYS A 153 -21.94 -0.53 6.48
CA LYS A 153 -22.06 -1.72 5.64
C LYS A 153 -20.72 -2.44 5.52
N LYS A 154 -20.77 -3.73 5.18
CA LYS A 154 -19.57 -4.53 4.89
C LYS A 154 -18.68 -3.87 3.84
N GLU A 155 -19.28 -3.42 2.75
CA GLU A 155 -18.57 -2.82 1.62
C GLU A 155 -17.89 -1.50 2.00
N GLU A 156 -18.53 -0.73 2.89
CA GLU A 156 -17.97 0.53 3.43
C GLU A 156 -16.78 0.24 4.33
N ILE A 157 -16.91 -0.72 5.27
CA ILE A 157 -15.80 -1.12 6.16
C ILE A 157 -14.60 -1.62 5.35
N ILE A 158 -14.82 -2.47 4.34
CA ILE A 158 -13.74 -2.99 3.47
C ILE A 158 -13.07 -1.84 2.71
N SER A 159 -13.85 -0.93 2.13
CA SER A 159 -13.31 0.22 1.39
C SER A 159 -12.46 1.11 2.30
N GLU A 160 -12.89 1.31 3.54
CA GLU A 160 -12.14 2.09 4.52
C GLU A 160 -10.85 1.39 4.98
N ILE A 161 -10.87 0.06 5.15
CA ILE A 161 -9.66 -0.71 5.46
C ILE A 161 -8.63 -0.58 4.33
N ILE A 162 -9.06 -0.68 3.05
CA ILE A 162 -8.20 -0.49 1.89
C ILE A 162 -7.53 0.89 1.94
N ASN A 163 -8.31 1.94 2.17
CA ASN A 163 -7.80 3.30 2.19
C ASN A 163 -6.84 3.54 3.36
N MET A 164 -7.13 2.98 4.54
CA MET A 164 -6.34 3.18 5.76
C MET A 164 -5.03 2.41 5.72
N GLN A 165 -5.06 1.15 5.29
CA GLN A 165 -3.91 0.25 5.31
C GLN A 165 -3.14 0.24 3.98
N GLN A 166 -3.62 0.98 2.97
CA GLN A 166 -3.07 0.98 1.60
C GLN A 166 -2.91 -0.44 1.04
N CYS A 167 -3.86 -1.32 1.34
CA CYS A 167 -3.78 -2.74 1.04
C CYS A 167 -4.66 -3.12 -0.15
N THR A 168 -4.52 -4.35 -0.63
CA THR A 168 -5.41 -4.90 -1.67
C THR A 168 -6.77 -5.26 -1.09
N ILE A 169 -7.77 -5.44 -1.97
CA ILE A 169 -9.09 -5.93 -1.58
C ILE A 169 -9.06 -7.31 -0.90
N ALA A 170 -8.11 -8.17 -1.28
CA ALA A 170 -7.97 -9.50 -0.68
C ALA A 170 -7.55 -9.39 0.80
N VAL A 171 -6.54 -8.58 1.09
CA VAL A 171 -6.07 -8.31 2.46
C VAL A 171 -7.15 -7.63 3.29
N ALA A 172 -7.88 -6.67 2.71
CA ALA A 172 -8.97 -6.00 3.42
C ALA A 172 -10.11 -6.98 3.79
N ASN A 173 -10.44 -7.93 2.92
CA ASN A 173 -11.41 -8.98 3.22
C ASN A 173 -10.92 -9.93 4.31
N GLU A 174 -9.62 -10.22 4.37
CA GLU A 174 -9.03 -11.05 5.43
C GLU A 174 -9.11 -10.34 6.79
N ILE A 175 -8.75 -9.05 6.85
CA ILE A 175 -8.92 -8.20 8.03
C ILE A 175 -10.39 -8.19 8.45
N PHE A 176 -11.31 -7.92 7.51
CA PHE A 176 -12.74 -7.90 7.81
C PHE A 176 -13.24 -9.24 8.35
N SER A 177 -12.83 -10.36 7.75
CA SER A 177 -13.17 -11.70 8.21
C SER A 177 -12.69 -11.95 9.65
N LYS A 178 -11.50 -11.43 10.00
CA LYS A 178 -10.99 -11.51 11.38
C LYS A 178 -11.83 -10.66 12.33
N ILE A 179 -12.27 -9.48 11.92
CA ILE A 179 -13.19 -8.62 12.68
C ILE A 179 -14.55 -9.33 12.90
N GLU A 180 -15.09 -9.98 11.87
CA GLU A 180 -16.30 -10.82 11.96
C GLU A 180 -16.13 -11.94 12.99
N ILE A 181 -15.03 -12.70 12.92
CA ILE A 181 -14.70 -13.79 13.85
C ILE A 181 -14.57 -13.29 15.30
N LEU A 182 -14.05 -12.07 15.51
CA LEU A 182 -13.96 -11.46 16.83
C LEU A 182 -15.31 -11.04 17.42
N GLY A 183 -16.40 -11.16 16.66
CA GLY A 183 -17.76 -10.97 17.15
C GLY A 183 -18.51 -9.79 16.54
N LEU A 184 -17.99 -9.18 15.46
CA LEU A 184 -18.71 -8.09 14.77
C LEU A 184 -20.09 -8.53 14.25
N GLU A 185 -20.24 -9.81 13.90
CA GLU A 185 -21.54 -10.37 13.46
C GLU A 185 -22.61 -10.28 14.55
N CYS A 186 -22.23 -10.30 15.84
CA CYS A 186 -23.16 -10.09 16.95
C CYS A 186 -23.69 -8.65 17.03
N CYS A 187 -23.00 -7.69 16.40
CA CYS A 187 -23.34 -6.28 16.36
C CYS A 187 -24.03 -5.88 15.05
N ARG A 188 -24.49 -6.88 14.27
CA ARG A 188 -25.20 -6.68 13.01
C ARG A 188 -26.64 -6.24 13.26
N LYS A 189 -27.05 -5.13 12.63
CA LYS A 189 -28.38 -4.53 12.73
C LYS A 189 -29.01 -4.44 11.34
N PHE A 190 -30.33 -4.54 11.29
CA PHE A 190 -31.09 -4.31 10.07
C PHE A 190 -31.64 -2.88 10.09
N ARG A 191 -31.20 -2.03 9.17
CA ARG A 191 -31.63 -0.63 9.03
C ARG A 191 -31.89 -0.30 7.57
N SER A 192 -32.98 0.42 7.29
CA SER A 192 -33.29 0.93 5.94
C SER A 192 -33.22 -0.12 4.82
N HIS A 193 -33.69 -1.33 5.10
CA HIS A 193 -33.70 -2.50 4.19
C HIS A 193 -32.33 -3.16 3.94
N GLU A 194 -31.30 -2.81 4.68
CA GLU A 194 -29.96 -3.38 4.53
C GLU A 194 -29.35 -3.76 5.89
N PHE A 195 -28.33 -4.61 5.86
CA PHE A 195 -27.58 -4.97 7.06
C PHE A 195 -26.39 -4.04 7.24
N VAL A 196 -26.25 -3.54 8.47
CA VAL A 196 -25.15 -2.67 8.91
C VAL A 196 -24.56 -3.21 10.20
N TYR A 197 -23.31 -2.85 10.50
CA TYR A 197 -22.60 -3.27 11.70
C TYR A 197 -22.38 -2.07 12.62
N ASP A 198 -22.82 -2.18 13.88
CA ASP A 198 -22.58 -1.14 14.88
C ASP A 198 -21.17 -1.28 15.45
N LEU A 199 -20.25 -0.41 14.99
CA LEU A 199 -18.85 -0.49 15.37
C LEU A 199 -18.60 -0.08 16.83
N LEU A 200 -19.43 0.81 17.40
CA LEU A 200 -19.28 1.22 18.80
C LEU A 200 -19.73 0.11 19.75
N GLU A 201 -20.84 -0.57 19.43
CA GLU A 201 -21.28 -1.75 20.17
C GLU A 201 -20.22 -2.86 20.11
N PHE A 202 -19.61 -3.07 18.94
CA PHE A 202 -18.49 -4.00 18.79
C PHE A 202 -17.27 -3.61 19.65
N ALA A 203 -16.92 -2.32 19.67
CA ALA A 203 -15.81 -1.82 20.50
C ALA A 203 -16.06 -2.02 21.99
N TYR A 204 -17.31 -1.89 22.46
CA TYR A 204 -17.69 -2.25 23.83
C TYR A 204 -17.60 -3.77 24.07
N LEU A 205 -18.10 -4.59 23.14
CA LEU A 205 -18.06 -6.06 23.24
C LEU A 205 -16.62 -6.57 23.40
N ARG A 206 -15.67 -5.99 22.64
CA ARG A 206 -14.24 -6.32 22.72
C ARG A 206 -13.49 -5.59 23.83
N ARG A 207 -14.15 -4.69 24.58
CA ARG A 207 -13.53 -3.83 25.59
C ARG A 207 -12.39 -2.98 25.03
N TYR A 208 -12.49 -2.58 23.76
CA TYR A 208 -11.58 -1.58 23.17
C TYR A 208 -11.79 -0.21 23.79
N VAL A 209 -13.01 0.05 24.25
CA VAL A 209 -13.45 1.27 24.95
C VAL A 209 -14.28 0.88 26.18
N GLN A 210 -14.26 1.76 27.18
CA GLN A 210 -15.13 1.67 28.37
C GLN A 210 -16.14 2.82 28.35
N ALA A 211 -17.25 2.69 29.07
CA ALA A 211 -18.35 3.67 29.03
C ALA A 211 -17.93 5.06 29.56
N ASP A 212 -16.95 5.10 30.46
CA ASP A 212 -16.35 6.28 31.05
C ASP A 212 -15.04 6.72 30.33
N ASP A 213 -14.71 6.07 29.22
CA ASP A 213 -13.52 6.40 28.45
C ASP A 213 -13.64 7.80 27.81
N LYS A 214 -12.55 8.57 27.87
CA LYS A 214 -12.42 9.86 27.17
C LYS A 214 -12.72 9.72 25.68
N PHE A 215 -12.41 8.56 25.09
CA PHE A 215 -12.74 8.28 23.70
C PHE A 215 -14.25 8.39 23.43
N VAL A 216 -15.09 7.79 24.29
CA VAL A 216 -16.56 7.82 24.12
C VAL A 216 -17.09 9.24 24.25
N VAL A 217 -16.54 10.03 25.19
CA VAL A 217 -16.87 11.45 25.32
C VAL A 217 -16.54 12.20 24.03
N ILE A 218 -15.37 11.99 23.44
CA ILE A 218 -14.96 12.62 22.18
C ILE A 218 -15.91 12.22 21.04
N VAL A 219 -16.24 10.94 20.90
CA VAL A 219 -17.16 10.45 19.85
C VAL A 219 -18.54 11.08 20.01
N ASN A 220 -19.07 11.17 21.23
CA ASN A 220 -20.35 11.82 21.50
C ASN A 220 -20.31 13.32 21.19
N SER A 221 -19.23 14.02 21.56
CA SER A 221 -19.03 15.43 21.20
C SER A 221 -19.00 15.63 19.68
N LEU A 222 -18.34 14.73 18.94
CA LEU A 222 -18.33 14.76 17.48
C LEU A 222 -19.72 14.50 16.89
N TYR A 223 -20.46 13.52 17.41
CA TYR A 223 -21.84 13.26 16.99
C TYR A 223 -22.75 14.49 17.19
N ILE A 224 -22.66 15.15 18.35
CA ILE A 224 -23.41 16.38 18.64
C ILE A 224 -23.02 17.49 17.65
N LEU A 225 -21.72 17.62 17.35
CA LEU A 225 -21.21 18.57 16.38
C LEU A 225 -21.77 18.30 14.97
N HIS A 226 -21.76 17.04 14.51
CA HIS A 226 -22.30 16.65 13.22
C HIS A 226 -23.82 16.90 13.11
N THR A 227 -24.58 16.51 14.13
CA THR A 227 -26.04 16.71 14.17
C THR A 227 -26.41 18.19 14.19
N HIS A 228 -25.71 19.01 14.97
CA HIS A 228 -25.92 20.45 14.99
C HIS A 228 -25.58 21.11 13.64
N MET A 229 -24.43 20.77 13.05
CA MET A 229 -24.05 21.28 11.73
C MET A 229 -25.07 20.90 10.65
N ARG A 230 -25.62 19.69 10.72
CA ARG A 230 -26.68 19.24 9.80
C ARG A 230 -27.96 20.06 9.99
N ALA A 231 -28.38 20.31 11.22
CA ALA A 231 -29.56 21.12 11.53
C ALA A 231 -29.41 22.56 11.01
N GLU A 232 -28.24 23.19 11.22
CA GLU A 232 -27.97 24.54 10.72
C GLU A 232 -27.92 24.58 9.19
N LYS A 233 -27.31 23.59 8.55
CA LYS A 233 -27.32 23.47 7.08
C LYS A 233 -28.75 23.36 6.53
N ILE A 234 -29.62 22.59 7.19
CA ILE A 234 -31.04 22.47 6.82
C ILE A 234 -31.74 23.83 7.01
N ARG A 235 -31.51 24.51 8.14
CA ARG A 235 -32.10 25.82 8.43
C ARG A 235 -31.68 26.88 7.40
N LEU A 236 -30.38 26.95 7.09
CA LEU A 236 -29.83 27.88 6.09
C LEU A 236 -30.38 27.58 4.69
N ASN A 237 -30.43 26.30 4.32
CA ASN A 237 -31.01 25.88 3.04
C ASN A 237 -32.49 26.27 2.94
N LYS A 238 -33.28 26.00 4.00
CA LYS A 238 -34.70 26.40 4.06
C LYS A 238 -34.88 27.92 3.93
N LYS A 239 -34.10 28.72 4.68
CA LYS A 239 -34.11 30.19 4.60
C LYS A 239 -33.88 30.71 3.18
N TYR A 240 -32.93 30.11 2.46
CA TYR A 240 -32.63 30.52 1.09
C TYR A 240 -33.67 30.01 0.09
N THR A 241 -34.17 28.79 0.24
CA THR A 241 -35.24 28.27 -0.60
C THR A 241 -36.54 29.08 -0.46
N GLU A 242 -36.89 29.50 0.75
CA GLU A 242 -38.05 30.39 0.99
C GLU A 242 -37.89 31.76 0.33
N LYS A 243 -36.67 32.29 0.30
CA LYS A 243 -36.39 33.64 -0.20
C LYS A 243 -36.14 33.71 -1.71
N HIS A 244 -35.52 32.68 -2.28
CA HIS A 244 -35.01 32.67 -3.65
C HIS A 244 -35.63 31.56 -4.51
N GLY A 245 -36.53 30.75 -3.95
CA GLY A 245 -37.10 29.58 -4.60
C GLY A 245 -36.13 28.41 -4.66
N ASP A 246 -36.44 27.44 -5.52
CA ASP A 246 -35.61 26.23 -5.71
C ASP A 246 -34.18 26.59 -6.12
N LYS A 247 -33.22 25.73 -5.77
CA LYS A 247 -31.79 25.93 -6.07
C LYS A 247 -31.50 26.19 -7.55
N GLU A 248 -32.30 25.62 -8.44
CA GLU A 248 -32.19 25.81 -9.90
C GLU A 248 -32.45 27.26 -10.33
N LYS A 249 -33.15 28.04 -9.50
CA LYS A 249 -33.48 29.44 -9.75
C LYS A 249 -32.49 30.41 -9.09
N TRP A 250 -31.49 29.89 -8.36
CA TRP A 250 -30.52 30.72 -7.69
C TRP A 250 -29.54 31.30 -8.70
N THR A 251 -29.28 32.61 -8.57
CA THR A 251 -28.20 33.27 -9.32
C THR A 251 -26.84 32.96 -8.71
N ASP A 252 -25.76 33.13 -9.47
CA ASP A 252 -24.38 32.95 -8.96
C ASP A 252 -24.13 33.76 -7.69
N LYS A 253 -24.62 35.00 -7.65
CA LYS A 253 -24.55 35.87 -6.46
C LYS A 253 -25.30 35.32 -5.25
N THR A 254 -26.38 34.57 -5.48
CA THR A 254 -27.14 33.91 -4.41
C THR A 254 -26.37 32.70 -3.87
N PHE A 255 -25.73 31.92 -4.76
CA PHE A 255 -24.84 30.83 -4.39
C PHE A 255 -23.63 31.32 -3.59
N GLU A 256 -22.94 32.35 -4.06
CA GLU A 256 -21.81 32.96 -3.36
C GLU A 256 -22.19 33.36 -1.94
N LYS A 257 -23.31 34.08 -1.79
CA LYS A 257 -23.78 34.52 -0.47
C LYS A 257 -24.16 33.35 0.44
N TYR A 258 -24.80 32.32 -0.11
CA TYR A 258 -25.13 31.11 0.64
C TYR A 258 -23.87 30.41 1.16
N ASP A 259 -22.82 30.30 0.32
CA ASP A 259 -21.57 29.68 0.71
C ASP A 259 -20.78 30.52 1.72
N GLU A 260 -20.82 31.84 1.64
CA GLU A 260 -20.25 32.74 2.66
C GLU A 260 -20.96 32.62 4.01
N GLU A 261 -22.31 32.63 4.03
CA GLU A 261 -23.08 32.45 5.27
C GLU A 261 -22.81 31.05 5.87
N LYS A 262 -22.74 30.01 5.04
CA LYS A 262 -22.40 28.64 5.45
C LYS A 262 -21.00 28.55 6.07
N LYS A 263 -19.98 29.19 5.47
CA LYS A 263 -18.61 29.24 6.02
C LYS A 263 -18.57 30.00 7.35
N THR A 264 -19.34 31.08 7.47
CA THR A 264 -19.40 31.90 8.69
C THR A 264 -20.04 31.13 9.86
N GLU A 265 -21.14 30.42 9.60
CA GLU A 265 -21.80 29.52 10.56
C GLU A 265 -20.83 28.42 11.03
N MET A 266 -20.12 27.76 10.11
CA MET A 266 -19.12 26.74 10.45
C MET A 266 -18.01 27.30 11.35
N LYS A 267 -17.52 28.51 11.06
CA LYS A 267 -16.47 29.15 11.86
C LYS A 267 -16.94 29.50 13.27
N ARG A 268 -18.14 30.09 13.41
CA ARG A 268 -18.73 30.41 14.73
C ARG A 268 -18.91 29.16 15.58
N TYR A 269 -19.31 28.06 14.95
CA TYR A 269 -19.50 26.80 15.67
C TYR A 269 -18.16 26.21 16.14
N ALA A 270 -17.15 26.17 15.27
CA ALA A 270 -15.80 25.71 15.64
C ALA A 270 -15.20 26.53 16.80
N GLU A 271 -15.44 27.84 16.84
CA GLU A 271 -15.03 28.72 17.94
C GLU A 271 -15.80 28.45 19.24
N ALA A 272 -17.05 28.00 19.16
CA ALA A 272 -17.87 27.66 20.33
C ALA A 272 -17.46 26.29 20.92
N THR A 273 -17.20 25.29 20.09
CA THR A 273 -16.75 23.97 20.55
C THR A 273 -15.30 23.96 21.03
N SER A 274 -14.42 24.82 20.51
CA SER A 274 -13.04 24.96 21.03
C SER A 274 -12.98 25.52 22.46
N LYS A 275 -14.08 26.07 22.99
CA LYS A 275 -14.18 26.64 24.33
C LYS A 275 -14.87 25.73 25.34
N MET A 276 -15.40 24.58 24.90
CA MET A 276 -15.96 23.53 25.74
C MET A 276 -14.88 22.51 26.09
#